data_AF-A0A7V3PJI1-F1
#
_entry.id   AF-A0A7V3PJI1-F1
#
_cell.length_a   1.000
_cell.length_b   1.000
_cell.length_c   1.000
_cell.angle_alpha   90.00
_cell.angle_beta   90.00
_cell.angle_gamma   90.00
#
_symmetry.space_group_name_H-M   'P 1'
#
loop_
_entity.id
_entity.type
_entity.pdbx_description
1 polymer ?
#
loop_
_entity_poly.entity_id
_entity_poly.type
_entity_poly.pdbx_seq_one_letter_code
_entity_poly.pdbx_strand_id
1 'polypeptide(L)'
;MEDKGQKNIKFNPDDKKPNKNNEDFDWSKILRMVFGWGGVIIAALIVMQMFRTGDMAEVEITYNEYQRLLNEGKIESAVIKKSEINNYYFHGKLKSEEALNVGTGRTVRTKKIVVFLPEAGSPENIKVWNEKGIKFTFEEK
;
A
#
# COMPACT_ATOMS: atom_id res chain seq x y z
N MET A 1 2.56 27.38 96.91
CA MET A 1 1.46 28.30 96.57
C MET A 1 1.13 28.05 95.11
N GLU A 2 -0.16 27.82 94.87
CA GLU A 2 -0.76 27.32 93.62
C GLU A 2 -0.32 28.10 92.38
N ASP A 3 -0.02 27.39 91.29
CA ASP A 3 -0.25 27.94 89.96
C ASP A 3 -1.48 27.27 89.34
N LYS A 4 -2.44 28.11 88.97
CA LYS A 4 -3.80 27.75 88.60
C LYS A 4 -3.86 27.42 87.11
N GLY A 5 -4.61 26.37 86.81
CA GLY A 5 -4.81 25.86 85.47
C GLY A 5 -5.35 26.88 84.46
N GLN A 6 -4.84 26.75 83.24
CA GLN A 6 -5.51 27.21 82.04
C GLN A 6 -6.19 26.02 81.36
N LYS A 7 -7.50 26.17 81.18
CA LYS A 7 -8.39 25.32 80.41
C LYS A 7 -8.13 25.47 78.90
N ASN A 8 -8.76 24.56 78.14
CA ASN A 8 -9.19 24.66 76.73
C ASN A 8 -8.13 24.10 75.74
N ILE A 9 -8.41 23.30 74.70
CA ILE A 9 -9.64 23.00 73.93
C ILE A 9 -9.51 21.56 73.39
N LYS A 10 -10.61 20.79 73.36
CA LYS A 10 -10.71 19.54 72.58
C LYS A 10 -10.67 19.85 71.08
N PHE A 11 -9.74 19.27 70.34
CA PHE A 11 -9.84 19.16 68.89
C PHE A 11 -9.61 17.71 68.48
N ASN A 12 -10.68 17.06 68.02
CA ASN A 12 -10.62 15.79 67.33
C ASN A 12 -10.79 16.09 65.84
N PRO A 13 -9.76 15.94 65.01
CA PRO A 13 -9.97 15.85 63.59
C PRO A 13 -9.91 14.36 63.20
N ASP A 14 -11.07 13.82 62.85
CA ASP A 14 -11.18 12.71 61.91
C ASP A 14 -10.58 13.16 60.56
N ASP A 15 -9.25 13.16 60.45
CA ASP A 15 -8.58 13.42 59.19
C ASP A 15 -8.51 12.10 58.40
N LYS A 16 -9.58 11.88 57.64
CA LYS A 16 -9.55 11.10 56.40
C LYS A 16 -8.35 11.56 55.57
N LYS A 17 -7.25 10.80 55.62
CA LYS A 17 -6.15 11.04 54.69
C LYS A 17 -6.66 10.81 53.26
N PRO A 18 -6.48 11.80 52.37
CA PRO A 18 -6.99 11.73 51.02
C PRO A 18 -6.28 10.64 50.25
N ASN A 19 -7.09 9.91 49.48
CA ASN A 19 -6.70 8.93 48.50
C ASN A 19 -5.50 9.44 47.70
N LYS A 20 -4.39 8.70 47.75
CA LYS A 20 -3.21 8.95 46.93
C LYS A 20 -3.58 8.53 45.51
N ASN A 21 -4.29 9.42 44.80
CA ASN A 21 -4.36 9.40 43.35
C ASN A 21 -2.97 9.81 42.84
N ASN A 22 -2.02 8.90 42.97
CA ASN A 22 -0.89 8.88 42.06
C ASN A 22 -1.48 8.52 40.70
N GLU A 23 -1.77 9.55 39.90
CA GLU A 23 -1.97 9.44 38.46
C GLU A 23 -0.62 9.11 37.80
N ASP A 24 0.03 8.04 38.27
CA ASP A 24 1.21 7.47 37.64
C ASP A 24 0.72 6.87 36.32
N PHE A 25 0.97 7.58 35.23
CA PHE A 25 0.60 7.20 33.88
C PHE A 25 0.96 5.71 33.64
N ASP A 26 -0.05 4.86 33.49
CA ASP A 26 0.08 3.39 33.45
C ASP A 26 0.75 2.91 32.14
N TRP A 27 2.07 3.08 32.05
CA TRP A 27 2.89 2.59 30.94
C TRP A 27 2.70 1.10 30.69
N SER A 28 2.45 0.32 31.75
CA SER A 28 2.20 -1.13 31.67
C SER A 28 0.90 -1.46 30.93
N LYS A 29 -0.15 -0.65 31.09
CA LYS A 29 -1.45 -0.83 30.44
C LYS A 29 -1.38 -0.42 28.98
N ILE A 30 -0.70 0.68 28.69
CA ILE A 30 -0.46 1.16 27.32
C ILE A 30 0.39 0.16 26.55
N LEU A 31 1.46 -0.37 27.17
CA LEU A 31 2.34 -1.35 26.54
C LEU A 31 1.59 -2.66 26.21
N ARG A 32 0.74 -3.16 27.12
CA ARG A 32 -0.12 -4.34 26.85
C ARG A 32 -1.14 -4.09 25.74
N MET A 33 -1.70 -2.89 25.67
CA MET A 33 -2.62 -2.49 24.60
C MET A 33 -1.89 -2.43 23.26
N VAL A 34 -0.72 -1.79 23.19
CA VAL A 34 0.08 -1.68 21.95
C VAL A 34 0.57 -3.05 21.47
N PHE A 35 0.97 -3.96 22.38
CA PHE A 35 1.33 -5.34 22.00
C PHE A 35 0.15 -6.17 21.48
N GLY A 36 -1.06 -5.93 21.97
CA GLY A 36 -2.27 -6.60 21.46
C GLY A 36 -2.63 -6.22 20.02
N TRP A 37 -2.41 -4.96 19.65
CA TRP A 37 -2.66 -4.45 18.30
C TRP A 37 -1.44 -4.50 17.37
N GLY A 38 -0.27 -4.90 17.88
CA GLY A 38 0.98 -4.95 17.09
C GLY A 38 0.85 -5.84 15.84
N GLY A 39 0.13 -6.97 15.95
CA GLY A 39 -0.15 -7.83 14.80
C GLY A 39 -1.00 -7.13 13.73
N VAL A 40 -1.94 -6.26 14.12
CA VAL A 40 -2.78 -5.50 13.19
C VAL A 40 -1.96 -4.45 12.44
N ILE A 41 -1.01 -3.80 13.10
CA ILE A 41 -0.10 -2.84 12.45
C ILE A 41 0.78 -3.55 11.42
N ILE A 42 1.37 -4.70 11.77
CA ILE A 42 2.19 -5.50 10.83
C ILE A 42 1.35 -5.99 9.66
N ALA A 43 0.13 -6.49 9.90
CA ALA A 43 -0.80 -6.89 8.85
C ALA A 43 -1.17 -5.71 7.94
N ALA A 44 -1.45 -4.53 8.52
CA ALA A 44 -1.73 -3.32 7.77
C ALA A 44 -0.53 -2.85 6.93
N LEU A 45 0.71 -2.99 7.43
CA LEU A 45 1.93 -2.70 6.66
C LEU A 45 2.11 -3.65 5.48
N ILE A 46 1.86 -4.95 5.65
CA ILE A 46 1.90 -5.94 4.57
C ILE A 46 0.82 -5.63 3.52
N VAL A 47 -0.40 -5.33 3.97
CA VAL A 47 -1.52 -4.96 3.08
C VAL A 47 -1.23 -3.65 2.34
N MET A 48 -0.70 -2.63 3.02
CA MET A 48 -0.26 -1.38 2.39
C MET A 48 0.87 -1.58 1.39
N GLN A 49 1.82 -2.47 1.67
CA GLN A 49 2.90 -2.81 0.74
C GLN A 49 2.37 -3.55 -0.49
N MET A 50 1.40 -4.45 -0.31
CA MET A 50 0.72 -5.14 -1.41
C MET A 50 -0.04 -4.17 -2.30
N PHE A 51 -0.80 -3.22 -1.72
CA PHE A 51 -1.53 -2.21 -2.47
C PHE A 51 -0.63 -1.18 -3.17
N ARG A 52 0.48 -0.73 -2.54
CA ARG A 52 1.45 0.17 -3.19
C ARG A 52 2.12 -0.43 -4.43
N THR A 53 2.24 -1.76 -4.49
CA THR A 53 2.74 -2.46 -5.69
C THR A 53 1.74 -2.36 -6.86
N GLY A 54 0.47 -2.06 -6.56
CA GLY A 54 -0.61 -1.81 -7.50
C GLY A 54 -0.62 -0.39 -8.10
N ASP A 55 0.11 0.57 -7.56
CA ASP A 55 0.04 1.99 -7.98
C ASP A 55 1.37 2.53 -8.55
N MET A 56 2.24 1.66 -9.08
CA MET A 56 3.29 2.17 -9.97
C MET A 56 2.61 2.81 -11.18
N ALA A 57 2.91 4.08 -11.44
CA ALA A 57 2.40 4.80 -12.59
C ALA A 57 2.66 3.98 -13.87
N GLU A 58 1.58 3.70 -14.61
CA GLU A 58 1.67 3.05 -15.90
C GLU A 58 2.45 3.97 -16.85
N VAL A 59 3.50 3.44 -17.47
CA VAL A 59 4.30 4.19 -18.44
C VAL A 59 3.82 3.86 -19.83
N GLU A 60 3.41 4.89 -20.57
CA GLU A 60 3.11 4.74 -21.98
C GLU A 60 4.39 4.46 -22.77
N ILE A 61 4.40 3.37 -23.54
CA ILE A 61 5.52 2.96 -24.37
C ILE A 61 5.11 2.91 -25.84
N THR A 62 6.11 3.03 -26.71
CA THR A 62 5.90 2.85 -28.15
C THR A 62 5.66 1.38 -28.49
N TYR A 63 5.05 1.14 -29.65
CA TYR A 63 4.86 -0.23 -30.16
C TYR A 63 6.18 -0.99 -30.33
N ASN A 64 7.27 -0.33 -30.72
CA ASN A 64 8.59 -0.94 -30.87
C ASN A 64 9.14 -1.45 -29.52
N GLU A 65 8.97 -0.66 -28.46
CA GLU A 65 9.36 -1.07 -27.11
C GLU A 65 8.52 -2.25 -26.63
N TYR A 66 7.22 -2.25 -26.92
CA TYR A 66 6.36 -3.39 -26.65
C TYR A 66 6.82 -4.66 -27.38
N GLN A 67 7.13 -4.58 -28.68
CA GLN A 67 7.62 -5.72 -29.44
C GLN A 67 8.95 -6.25 -28.88
N ARG A 68 9.86 -5.37 -28.45
CA ARG A 68 11.09 -5.78 -27.77
C ARG A 68 10.78 -6.59 -26.51
N LEU A 69 9.93 -6.07 -25.63
CA LEU A 69 9.55 -6.73 -24.38
C LEU A 69 8.83 -8.08 -24.60
N LEU A 70 8.00 -8.14 -25.64
CA LEU A 70 7.31 -9.36 -26.07
C LEU A 70 8.28 -10.42 -26.59
N ASN A 71 9.25 -10.01 -27.42
CA ASN A 71 10.27 -10.90 -27.98
C ASN A 71 11.19 -11.44 -26.89
N GLU A 72 11.63 -10.59 -25.97
CA GLU A 72 12.45 -10.93 -24.80
C GLU A 72 11.67 -11.72 -23.73
N GLY A 73 10.35 -11.90 -23.88
CA GLY A 73 9.53 -12.67 -22.95
C GLY A 73 9.44 -12.04 -21.56
N LYS A 74 9.55 -10.71 -21.48
CA LYS A 74 9.56 -9.94 -20.22
C LYS A 74 8.16 -9.63 -19.68
N ILE A 75 7.12 -9.83 -20.48
CA ILE A 75 5.73 -9.58 -20.11
C ILE A 75 5.21 -10.78 -19.29
N GLU A 76 4.64 -10.49 -18.11
CA GLU A 76 4.00 -11.47 -17.21
C GLU A 76 2.51 -11.61 -17.52
N SER A 77 1.80 -10.49 -17.56
CA SER A 77 0.36 -10.46 -17.76
C SER A 77 -0.08 -9.16 -18.42
N ALA A 78 -1.30 -9.13 -18.96
CA ALA A 78 -1.86 -7.93 -19.55
C ALA A 78 -3.38 -7.83 -19.35
N VAL A 79 -3.87 -6.59 -19.27
CA VAL A 79 -5.30 -6.28 -19.33
C VAL A 79 -5.52 -5.44 -20.58
N ILE A 80 -6.33 -5.94 -21.50
CA ILE A 80 -6.69 -5.23 -22.72
C ILE A 80 -7.95 -4.43 -22.41
N LYS A 81 -7.81 -3.10 -22.38
CA LYS A 81 -8.92 -2.18 -22.12
C LYS A 81 -9.35 -1.50 -23.41
N LYS A 82 -10.65 -1.48 -23.65
CA LYS A 82 -11.28 -0.72 -24.74
C LYS A 82 -11.55 0.70 -24.23
N SER A 83 -10.98 1.72 -24.87
CA SER A 83 -11.16 3.11 -24.43
C SER A 83 -12.31 3.80 -25.16
N GLU A 84 -12.26 3.84 -26.49
CA GLU A 84 -13.26 4.47 -27.37
C GLU A 84 -13.44 3.62 -28.62
N ILE A 85 -14.42 3.93 -29.47
CA ILE A 85 -14.82 3.14 -30.66
C ILE A 85 -13.57 2.74 -31.47
N ASN A 86 -13.18 1.46 -31.35
CA ASN A 86 -12.04 0.79 -32.00
C ASN A 86 -10.62 1.03 -31.44
N ASN A 87 -10.48 1.70 -30.29
CA ASN A 87 -9.17 1.89 -29.65
C ASN A 87 -8.97 0.94 -28.48
N TYR A 88 -7.95 0.08 -28.56
CA TYR A 88 -7.56 -0.81 -27.47
C TYR A 88 -6.20 -0.41 -26.91
N TYR A 89 -6.09 -0.51 -25.59
CA TYR A 89 -4.86 -0.32 -24.85
C TYR A 89 -4.49 -1.60 -24.14
N PHE A 90 -3.22 -1.98 -24.28
CA PHE A 90 -2.64 -3.12 -23.60
C PHE A 90 -1.94 -2.64 -22.35
N HIS A 91 -2.55 -2.91 -21.20
CA HIS A 91 -1.99 -2.60 -19.88
C HIS A 91 -1.17 -3.81 -19.42
N GLY A 92 0.13 -3.80 -19.71
CA GLY A 92 1.04 -4.89 -19.44
C GLY A 92 1.72 -4.78 -18.07
N LYS A 93 1.91 -5.92 -17.42
CA LYS A 93 2.78 -6.08 -16.25
C LYS A 93 4.00 -6.90 -16.64
N LEU A 94 5.19 -6.41 -16.31
CA LEU A 94 6.47 -7.05 -16.58
C LEU A 94 6.87 -7.97 -15.41
N LYS A 95 7.63 -9.03 -15.73
CA LYS A 95 8.18 -9.98 -14.76
C LYS A 95 9.17 -9.30 -13.80
N SER A 96 9.94 -8.34 -14.31
CA SER A 96 10.95 -7.54 -13.60
C SER A 96 10.79 -6.06 -13.92
N GLU A 97 11.42 -5.22 -13.11
CA GLU A 97 11.48 -3.78 -13.38
C GLU A 97 12.47 -3.51 -14.51
N GLU A 98 12.02 -2.87 -15.58
CA GLU A 98 12.82 -2.61 -16.77
C GLU A 98 13.01 -1.10 -16.97
N ALA A 99 14.17 -0.72 -17.49
CA ALA A 99 14.43 0.64 -17.92
C ALA A 99 13.85 0.84 -19.33
N LEU A 100 12.76 1.59 -19.42
CA LEU A 100 12.02 1.79 -20.66
C LEU A 100 12.26 3.20 -21.20
N ASN A 101 12.47 3.29 -22.51
CA ASN A 101 12.58 4.58 -23.17
C ASN A 101 11.18 5.07 -23.56
N VAL A 102 10.73 6.12 -22.89
CA VAL A 102 9.47 6.80 -23.21
C VAL A 102 9.72 7.65 -24.44
N GLY A 103 8.77 7.73 -25.39
CA GLY A 103 8.95 8.38 -26.70
C GLY A 103 9.51 9.82 -26.70
N THR A 104 9.57 10.47 -25.54
CA THR A 104 10.20 11.77 -25.27
C THR A 104 11.72 11.69 -24.98
N GLY A 105 12.36 10.52 -25.10
CA GLY A 105 13.79 10.31 -24.83
C GLY A 105 14.16 10.20 -23.34
N ARG A 106 13.16 10.06 -22.45
CA ARG A 106 13.36 9.87 -21.01
C ARG A 106 13.34 8.39 -20.69
N THR A 107 14.26 7.94 -19.84
CA THR A 107 14.25 6.57 -19.33
C THR A 107 13.48 6.50 -18.02
N VAL A 108 12.46 5.64 -17.96
CA VAL A 108 11.66 5.41 -16.75
C VAL A 108 11.77 3.94 -16.38
N ARG A 109 12.02 3.66 -15.10
CA ARG A 109 11.99 2.29 -14.56
C ARG A 109 10.59 1.98 -14.07
N THR A 110 10.00 0.92 -14.59
CA THR A 110 8.66 0.49 -14.18
C THR A 110 8.46 -1.01 -14.44
N LYS A 111 7.46 -1.57 -13.77
CA LYS A 111 6.91 -2.90 -14.07
C LYS A 111 5.59 -2.81 -14.83
N LYS A 112 5.01 -1.62 -14.98
CA LYS A 112 3.69 -1.41 -15.55
C LYS A 112 3.78 -0.54 -16.79
N ILE A 113 3.28 -1.07 -17.89
CA ILE A 113 3.35 -0.43 -19.21
C ILE A 113 1.96 -0.31 -19.81
N VAL A 114 1.79 0.71 -20.64
CA VAL A 114 0.61 0.86 -21.50
C VAL A 114 1.09 1.06 -22.92
N VAL A 115 0.47 0.34 -23.85
CA VAL A 115 0.72 0.52 -25.28
C VAL A 115 -0.60 0.54 -26.03
N PHE A 116 -0.73 1.47 -26.96
CA PHE A 116 -1.85 1.52 -27.89
C PHE A 116 -1.73 0.38 -28.90
N LEU A 117 -2.76 -0.45 -29.01
CA LEU A 117 -2.84 -1.59 -29.94
C LEU A 117 -4.15 -1.52 -30.73
N PRO A 118 -4.16 -0.99 -31.96
CA PRO A 118 -5.39 -0.83 -32.74
C PRO A 118 -6.11 -2.16 -33.03
N GLU A 119 -5.35 -3.27 -33.11
CA GLU A 119 -5.88 -4.61 -33.39
C GLU A 119 -5.65 -5.59 -32.23
N ALA A 120 -5.80 -5.16 -30.97
CA ALA A 120 -5.53 -6.02 -29.81
C ALA A 120 -6.35 -7.33 -29.81
N GLY A 121 -7.53 -7.35 -30.41
CA GLY A 121 -8.40 -8.54 -30.52
C GLY A 121 -8.10 -9.48 -31.69
N SER A 122 -7.05 -9.24 -32.49
CA SER A 122 -6.77 -10.09 -33.65
C SER A 122 -6.35 -11.51 -33.22
N PRO A 123 -6.73 -12.57 -33.97
CA PRO A 123 -6.31 -13.94 -33.68
C PRO A 123 -4.80 -14.12 -33.63
N GLU A 124 -4.06 -13.34 -34.41
CA GLU A 124 -2.60 -13.35 -34.44
C GLU A 124 -2.00 -12.88 -33.11
N ASN A 125 -2.49 -11.77 -32.56
CA ASN A 125 -2.04 -11.25 -31.28
C ASN A 125 -2.34 -12.23 -30.14
N ILE A 126 -3.55 -12.80 -30.11
CA ILE A 126 -3.94 -13.81 -29.12
C ILE A 126 -3.04 -15.05 -29.20
N LYS A 127 -2.72 -15.52 -30.41
CA LYS A 127 -1.83 -16.66 -30.62
C LYS A 127 -0.42 -16.36 -30.06
N VAL A 128 0.15 -15.20 -30.40
CA VAL A 128 1.47 -14.80 -29.93
C VAL A 128 1.51 -14.68 -28.40
N TRP A 129 0.48 -14.13 -27.77
CA TRP A 129 0.43 -14.02 -26.30
C TRP A 129 0.35 -15.39 -25.62
N ASN A 130 -0.44 -16.31 -26.17
CA ASN A 130 -0.53 -17.68 -25.68
C ASN A 130 0.81 -18.42 -25.84
N GLU A 131 1.46 -18.32 -27.00
CA GLU A 131 2.78 -18.93 -27.25
C GLU A 131 3.86 -18.40 -26.29
N LYS A 132 3.78 -17.12 -25.93
CA LYS A 132 4.69 -16.47 -24.98
C LYS A 132 4.31 -16.71 -23.51
N GLY A 133 3.20 -17.39 -23.25
CA GLY A 133 2.71 -17.68 -21.89
C GLY A 133 2.24 -16.42 -21.12
N ILE A 134 1.80 -15.39 -21.84
CA ILE A 134 1.30 -14.15 -21.24
C ILE A 134 -0.13 -14.37 -20.78
N LYS A 135 -0.42 -14.10 -19.50
CA LYS A 135 -1.79 -14.15 -18.98
C LYS A 135 -2.52 -12.88 -19.38
N PHE A 136 -3.62 -12.97 -20.12
CA PHE A 136 -4.37 -11.77 -20.55
C PHE A 136 -5.86 -11.85 -20.21
N THR A 137 -6.45 -10.69 -19.96
CA THR A 137 -7.91 -10.51 -19.82
C THR A 137 -8.37 -9.33 -20.67
N PHE A 138 -9.63 -9.38 -21.13
CA PHE A 138 -10.28 -8.27 -21.80
C PHE A 138 -11.26 -7.62 -20.82
N GLU A 139 -11.14 -6.30 -20.66
CA GLU A 139 -12.05 -5.50 -19.85
C GLU A 139 -12.73 -4.45 -20.74
N GLU A 140 -14.06 -4.41 -20.67
CA GLU A 140 -14.84 -3.31 -21.24
C GLU A 140 -14.98 -2.24 -20.15
N LYS A 141 -14.68 -0.99 -20.51
CA LYS A 141 -14.79 0.16 -19.61
C LYS A 141 -16.20 0.72 -19.61
#